data_AF-A0AAV2ZI47-F1
#
_entry.id   AF-A0AAV2ZI47-F1
#
_cell.length_a   1.000
_cell.length_b   1.000
_cell.length_c   1.000
_cell.angle_alpha   90.00
_cell.angle_beta   90.00
_cell.angle_gamma   90.00
#
_symmetry.space_group_name_H-M   'P 1'
#
loop_
_entity.id
_entity.type
_entity.pdbx_description
1 polymer ?
#
loop_
_entity_poly.entity_id
_entity_poly.type
_entity_poly.pdbx_seq_one_letter_code
_entity_poly.pdbx_strand_id
1 'polypeptide(L)'
;IRAVVSKKRFDTSTNTTVIGAKLKLFLHEEVLNRQSKKAKDSTHVGISTVELYVAAIIDLYKQHRDRGVNAHPHPRNSTITSLLSTRREKEMPKIVSILGIGTLMDGYSTSQELKMIADFYLNSNNSEGIRDRMAHLLCHSCLVRGESARNLELADMFSVMLENEGYSECRALVFITNQGKTNKFARLEFGSCIRHKDVSVCSVGAVALYLYWRFTVDLESVPNFLVPSEWYTIKLLRGKADRTRPISYTTHYKVTVKAFDALKLPTKAKPHAARGSASRMADLAGGSESQIRRLGRWNASTMEGCYLTSLPREAMRSLAGFMPDRQSYYIERALVEPPTTLQQMVFPLLDSMLAQHENESQPNLATGGVLTLLQMLRIVVLQDFVCLNKAYPDHRLWREALFQTPEYMEFEGSLLNAMSTSQAPTAMTIERVMPHLMDHLAVQHDRVLSTITRRQKKSAMLCGQWSVKRRDLVSMLLLLGSLRVSPEAPIVSPIFE
;
A
#
# COMPACT_ATOMS: atom_id res chain seq x y z
N ILE A 1 -33.54 -23.32 22.00
CA ILE A 1 -34.52 -22.57 22.83
C ILE A 1 -35.73 -23.40 23.18
N ARG A 2 -36.58 -23.84 22.23
CA ARG A 2 -37.81 -24.60 22.57
C ARG A 2 -37.54 -25.82 23.47
N ALA A 3 -36.51 -26.59 23.14
CA ALA A 3 -36.06 -27.75 23.94
C ALA A 3 -35.50 -27.40 25.34
N VAL A 4 -35.05 -26.16 25.57
CA VAL A 4 -34.55 -25.67 26.87
C VAL A 4 -35.72 -25.12 27.69
N VAL A 5 -36.61 -24.38 27.04
CA VAL A 5 -37.81 -23.80 27.65
C VAL A 5 -38.80 -24.90 28.06
N SER A 6 -38.93 -25.98 27.28
CA SER A 6 -39.79 -27.12 27.60
C SER A 6 -39.33 -27.94 28.82
N LYS A 7 -38.07 -27.80 29.24
CA LYS A 7 -37.51 -28.49 30.41
C LYS A 7 -37.72 -27.71 31.72
N LYS A 8 -38.29 -26.50 31.68
CA LYS A 8 -38.41 -25.59 32.85
C LYS A 8 -39.84 -25.03 32.96
N ARG A 9 -40.22 -24.57 34.16
CA ARG A 9 -41.53 -24.03 34.54
C ARG A 9 -41.86 -22.66 33.91
N PHE A 10 -41.76 -22.52 32.58
CA PHE A 10 -42.35 -21.38 31.88
C PHE A 10 -43.82 -21.69 31.59
N ASP A 11 -44.67 -20.65 31.63
CA ASP A 11 -46.09 -20.79 31.29
C ASP A 11 -46.25 -21.36 29.87
N THR A 12 -47.07 -22.40 29.74
CA THR A 12 -47.31 -23.16 28.50
C THR A 12 -47.81 -22.27 27.37
N SER A 13 -48.53 -21.19 27.72
CA SER A 13 -49.01 -20.15 26.82
C SER A 13 -47.91 -19.37 26.08
N THR A 14 -46.70 -19.32 26.66
CA THR A 14 -45.57 -18.53 26.11
C THR A 14 -44.50 -19.39 25.44
N ASN A 15 -44.67 -20.72 25.36
CA ASN A 15 -43.61 -21.64 24.88
C ASN A 15 -43.07 -21.33 23.48
N THR A 16 -43.86 -20.66 22.65
CA THR A 16 -43.49 -20.24 21.29
C THR A 16 -42.90 -18.84 21.23
N THR A 17 -43.07 -17.98 22.25
CA THR A 17 -42.64 -16.58 22.23
C THR A 17 -41.21 -16.38 22.77
N VAL A 18 -40.52 -15.38 22.22
CA VAL A 18 -39.13 -15.05 22.57
C VAL A 18 -39.15 -13.89 23.58
N ILE A 19 -38.58 -14.13 24.76
CA ILE A 19 -38.52 -13.15 25.85
C ILE A 19 -37.06 -13.09 26.37
N GLY A 20 -36.63 -11.92 26.86
CA GLY A 20 -35.26 -11.72 27.37
C GLY A 20 -34.83 -12.74 28.44
N ALA A 21 -35.75 -13.16 29.33
CA ALA A 21 -35.46 -14.19 30.33
C ALA A 21 -35.14 -15.56 29.70
N LYS A 22 -35.87 -15.95 28.64
CA LYS A 22 -35.64 -17.20 27.90
C LYS A 22 -34.34 -17.15 27.10
N LEU A 23 -34.02 -15.99 26.52
CA LEU A 23 -32.73 -15.76 25.86
C LEU A 23 -31.57 -15.90 26.87
N LYS A 24 -31.66 -15.27 28.05
CA LYS A 24 -30.63 -15.38 29.09
C LYS A 24 -30.40 -16.84 29.50
N LEU A 25 -31.47 -17.58 29.76
CA LEU A 25 -31.40 -18.98 30.15
C LEU A 25 -30.75 -19.84 29.06
N PHE A 26 -31.17 -19.66 27.80
CA PHE A 26 -30.60 -20.37 26.66
C PHE A 26 -29.10 -20.08 26.50
N LEU A 27 -28.69 -18.82 26.63
CA LEU A 27 -27.27 -18.48 26.56
C LEU A 27 -26.49 -19.20 27.66
N HIS A 28 -26.97 -19.16 28.90
CA HIS A 28 -26.28 -19.75 30.04
C HIS A 28 -26.17 -21.27 29.98
N GLU A 29 -27.24 -21.97 29.59
CA GLU A 29 -27.28 -23.44 29.62
C GLU A 29 -26.66 -24.07 28.36
N GLU A 30 -26.86 -23.50 27.17
CA GLU A 30 -26.51 -24.17 25.90
C GLU A 30 -25.37 -23.50 25.12
N VAL A 31 -25.10 -22.21 25.35
CA VAL A 31 -24.17 -21.45 24.51
C VAL A 31 -22.88 -21.15 25.24
N LEU A 32 -22.93 -20.56 26.44
CA LEU A 32 -21.74 -20.06 27.14
C LEU A 32 -20.73 -21.16 27.48
N ASN A 33 -21.21 -22.37 27.81
CA ASN A 33 -20.41 -23.52 28.19
C ASN A 33 -20.20 -24.53 27.06
N ARG A 34 -20.61 -24.19 25.83
CA ARG A 34 -20.43 -25.06 24.69
C ARG A 34 -18.96 -25.10 24.29
N GLN A 35 -18.42 -26.30 24.07
CA GLN A 35 -17.07 -26.49 23.56
C GLN A 35 -16.96 -26.09 22.08
N SER A 36 -15.84 -25.49 21.72
CA SER A 36 -15.52 -25.14 20.34
C SER A 36 -15.16 -26.40 19.53
N LYS A 37 -15.81 -26.61 18.39
CA LYS A 37 -15.51 -27.74 17.49
C LYS A 37 -14.15 -27.66 16.77
N LYS A 38 -13.46 -26.50 16.84
CA LYS A 38 -12.22 -26.22 16.08
C LYS A 38 -10.96 -26.17 16.95
N ALA A 39 -11.07 -26.16 18.27
CA ALA A 39 -9.91 -26.06 19.15
C ALA A 39 -9.51 -27.44 19.67
N LYS A 40 -8.19 -27.73 19.65
CA LYS A 40 -7.62 -28.94 20.27
C LYS A 40 -7.66 -28.90 21.81
N ASP A 41 -7.86 -27.71 22.38
CA ASP A 41 -8.00 -27.49 23.82
C ASP A 41 -9.45 -27.23 24.20
N SER A 42 -9.81 -27.57 25.44
CA SER A 42 -11.11 -27.43 26.11
C SER A 42 -11.58 -25.97 26.24
N THR A 43 -11.63 -25.25 25.13
CA THR A 43 -11.99 -23.85 25.04
C THR A 43 -13.45 -23.73 24.64
N HIS A 44 -14.17 -22.91 25.40
CA HIS A 44 -15.58 -22.62 25.15
C HIS A 44 -15.74 -21.76 23.89
N VAL A 45 -16.93 -21.72 23.30
CA VAL A 45 -17.24 -20.86 22.14
C VAL A 45 -16.93 -19.39 22.45
N GLY A 46 -16.30 -18.69 21.50
CA GLY A 46 -15.94 -17.27 21.65
C GLY A 46 -17.13 -16.32 21.53
N ILE A 47 -16.95 -15.08 21.98
CA ILE A 47 -17.96 -14.01 22.05
C ILE A 47 -18.67 -13.77 20.72
N SER A 48 -17.94 -13.84 19.59
CA SER A 48 -18.54 -13.66 18.26
C SER A 48 -19.60 -14.72 17.94
N THR A 49 -19.42 -15.95 18.43
CA THR A 49 -20.43 -17.02 18.27
C THR A 49 -21.63 -16.77 19.18
N VAL A 50 -21.40 -16.30 20.42
CA VAL A 50 -22.47 -15.91 21.35
C VAL A 50 -23.30 -14.76 20.77
N GLU A 51 -22.64 -13.74 20.21
CA GLU A 51 -23.30 -12.60 19.55
C GLU A 51 -24.10 -13.05 18.32
N LEU A 52 -23.61 -14.03 17.56
CA LEU A 52 -24.35 -14.62 16.44
C LEU A 52 -25.63 -15.32 16.91
N TYR A 53 -25.58 -16.08 18.01
CA TYR A 53 -26.77 -16.68 18.63
C TYR A 53 -27.75 -15.61 19.08
N VAL A 54 -27.29 -14.55 19.73
CA VAL A 54 -28.13 -13.42 20.13
C VAL A 54 -28.79 -12.77 18.92
N ALA A 55 -28.04 -12.53 17.84
CA ALA A 55 -28.56 -11.94 16.61
C ALA A 55 -29.65 -12.81 15.97
N ALA A 56 -29.42 -14.13 15.86
CA ALA A 56 -30.41 -15.06 15.32
C ALA A 56 -31.72 -15.10 16.15
N ILE A 57 -31.62 -14.95 17.47
CA ILE A 57 -32.78 -14.97 18.36
C ILE A 57 -33.53 -13.64 18.33
N ILE A 58 -32.82 -12.53 18.18
CA ILE A 58 -33.42 -11.22 17.92
C ILE A 58 -34.16 -11.22 16.58
N ASP A 59 -33.59 -11.87 15.56
CA ASP A 59 -34.27 -12.01 14.26
C ASP A 59 -35.58 -12.80 14.39
N LEU A 60 -35.56 -13.92 15.10
CA LEU A 60 -36.79 -14.68 15.41
C LEU A 60 -37.82 -13.86 16.20
N TYR A 61 -37.38 -13.02 17.14
CA TYR A 61 -38.27 -12.11 17.87
C TYR A 61 -38.94 -11.09 16.93
N LYS A 62 -38.19 -10.52 15.97
CA LYS A 62 -38.75 -9.60 14.97
C LYS A 62 -39.83 -10.29 14.15
N GLN A 63 -39.56 -11.50 13.67
CA GLN A 63 -40.56 -12.31 12.96
C GLN A 63 -41.84 -12.57 13.79
N HIS A 64 -41.71 -12.77 15.11
CA HIS A 64 -42.88 -12.93 15.99
C HIS A 64 -43.64 -11.62 16.22
N ARG A 65 -42.95 -10.47 16.25
CA ARG A 65 -43.58 -9.15 16.34
C ARG A 65 -44.35 -8.81 15.07
N ASP A 66 -43.75 -9.04 13.91
CA ASP A 66 -44.36 -8.77 12.61
C ASP A 66 -45.63 -9.60 12.39
N ARG A 67 -45.67 -10.81 12.96
CA ARG A 67 -46.84 -11.71 12.94
C ARG A 67 -47.85 -11.44 14.07
N GLY A 68 -47.62 -10.45 14.93
CA GLY A 68 -48.48 -10.14 16.07
C GLY A 68 -48.50 -11.20 17.19
N VAL A 69 -47.65 -12.24 17.11
CA VAL A 69 -47.61 -13.37 18.06
C VAL A 69 -46.91 -12.99 19.37
N ASN A 70 -46.06 -11.96 19.35
CA ASN A 70 -45.26 -11.57 20.51
C ASN A 70 -45.44 -10.10 20.89
N ALA A 71 -46.12 -9.87 22.02
CA ALA A 71 -46.34 -8.56 22.62
C ALA A 71 -45.22 -8.12 23.58
N HIS A 72 -44.23 -8.98 23.87
CA HIS A 72 -43.24 -8.73 24.90
C HIS A 72 -42.16 -7.70 24.47
N PRO A 73 -41.49 -7.03 25.44
CA PRO A 73 -40.38 -6.14 25.16
C PRO A 73 -39.20 -6.83 24.48
N HIS A 74 -38.34 -6.01 23.85
CA HIS A 74 -37.19 -6.50 23.11
C HIS A 74 -36.29 -7.42 23.96
N PRO A 75 -35.90 -8.61 23.46
CA PRO A 75 -35.22 -9.63 24.27
C PRO A 75 -33.79 -9.24 24.67
N ARG A 76 -33.16 -8.33 23.93
CA ARG A 76 -31.86 -7.74 24.30
C ARG A 76 -32.08 -6.60 25.30
N ASN A 77 -32.15 -6.95 26.58
CA ASN A 77 -32.27 -6.01 27.69
C ASN A 77 -30.89 -5.67 28.31
N SER A 78 -30.86 -4.83 29.33
CA SER A 78 -29.64 -4.45 30.06
C SER A 78 -28.86 -5.66 30.59
N THR A 79 -29.56 -6.70 31.05
CA THR A 79 -28.96 -7.94 31.55
C THR A 79 -28.18 -8.70 30.48
N ILE A 80 -28.73 -8.83 29.26
CA ILE A 80 -28.02 -9.47 28.14
C ILE A 80 -26.84 -8.62 27.70
N THR A 81 -26.99 -7.30 27.72
CA THR A 81 -25.91 -6.37 27.35
C THR A 81 -24.74 -6.46 28.33
N SER A 82 -25.01 -6.51 29.64
CA SER A 82 -24.02 -6.70 30.69
C SER A 82 -23.36 -8.09 30.64
N LEU A 83 -24.11 -9.14 30.30
CA LEU A 83 -23.55 -10.48 30.10
C LEU A 83 -22.54 -10.51 28.94
N LEU A 84 -22.88 -9.85 27.83
CA LEU A 84 -22.00 -9.74 26.67
C LEU A 84 -20.77 -8.88 26.98
N SER A 85 -20.92 -7.76 27.72
CA SER A 85 -19.78 -6.92 28.11
C SER A 85 -18.82 -7.66 29.05
N THR A 86 -19.33 -8.34 30.06
CA THR A 86 -18.53 -9.14 31.02
C THR A 86 -17.74 -10.23 30.29
N ARG A 87 -18.37 -10.90 29.31
CA ARG A 87 -17.67 -11.93 28.55
C ARG A 87 -16.67 -11.33 27.57
N ARG A 88 -16.96 -10.17 26.98
CA ARG A 88 -16.01 -9.43 26.16
C ARG A 88 -14.77 -9.04 26.96
N GLU A 89 -14.93 -8.55 28.19
CA GLU A 89 -13.82 -8.26 29.11
C GLU A 89 -13.02 -9.51 29.48
N LYS A 90 -13.68 -10.65 29.73
CA LYS A 90 -13.01 -11.93 30.02
C LYS A 90 -12.27 -12.52 28.82
N GLU A 91 -12.76 -12.28 27.60
CA GLU A 91 -12.10 -12.69 26.35
C GLU A 91 -11.09 -11.66 25.84
N MET A 92 -11.08 -10.43 26.36
CA MET A 92 -10.01 -9.48 26.07
C MET A 92 -8.69 -10.07 26.58
N PRO A 93 -7.68 -10.21 25.71
CA PRO A 93 -6.40 -10.71 26.17
C PRO A 93 -5.84 -9.73 27.21
N LYS A 94 -5.30 -10.26 28.32
CA LYS A 94 -4.62 -9.46 29.33
C LYS A 94 -3.53 -8.62 28.64
N ILE A 95 -3.44 -7.32 28.92
CA ILE A 95 -2.56 -6.34 28.27
C ILE A 95 -1.11 -6.87 28.06
N VAL A 96 -0.59 -7.62 29.04
CA VAL A 96 0.75 -8.25 29.01
C VAL A 96 0.93 -9.24 27.84
N SER A 97 -0.10 -9.96 27.41
CA SER A 97 -0.01 -10.91 26.28
C SER A 97 -0.20 -10.26 24.90
N ILE A 98 -0.50 -8.96 24.87
CA ILE A 98 -0.69 -8.15 23.65
C ILE A 98 0.53 -7.26 23.36
N LEU A 99 1.42 -7.01 24.34
CA LEU A 99 2.63 -6.19 24.15
C LEU A 99 3.41 -6.67 22.91
N GLY A 100 3.30 -5.92 21.80
CA GLY A 100 3.92 -6.23 20.52
C GLY A 100 2.94 -6.55 19.36
N ILE A 101 1.78 -7.17 19.59
CA ILE A 101 0.88 -7.64 18.53
C ILE A 101 0.00 -6.50 18.03
N GLY A 102 -0.05 -6.30 16.70
CA GLY A 102 -0.71 -5.13 16.11
C GLY A 102 0.00 -3.80 16.39
N THR A 103 1.20 -3.83 16.97
CA THR A 103 2.06 -2.66 17.18
C THR A 103 3.12 -2.54 16.08
N LEU A 104 3.99 -1.53 16.14
CA LEU A 104 5.16 -1.40 15.25
C LEU A 104 6.08 -2.63 15.26
N MET A 105 6.01 -3.45 16.30
CA MET A 105 6.82 -4.67 16.49
C MET A 105 6.20 -5.94 15.86
N ASP A 106 5.04 -5.88 15.20
CA ASP A 106 4.38 -7.05 14.59
C ASP A 106 4.59 -7.10 13.07
N GLY A 107 5.38 -8.06 12.61
CA GLY A 107 5.75 -8.27 11.21
C GLY A 107 7.17 -7.79 10.93
N TYR A 108 7.31 -7.03 9.86
CA TYR A 108 8.54 -6.32 9.53
C TYR A 108 8.21 -4.83 9.30
N SER A 109 9.22 -3.98 9.38
CA SER A 109 9.04 -2.53 9.26
C SER A 109 10.16 -1.86 8.46
N THR A 110 11.18 -2.62 8.03
CA THR A 110 12.33 -2.10 7.29
C THR A 110 12.46 -2.73 5.91
N SER A 111 13.05 -1.98 4.96
CA SER A 111 13.38 -2.50 3.62
C SER A 111 14.37 -3.66 3.66
N GLN A 112 15.26 -3.68 4.67
CA GLN A 112 16.22 -4.77 4.86
C GLN A 112 15.53 -6.07 5.26
N GLU A 113 14.56 -6.04 6.18
CA GLU A 113 13.79 -7.24 6.54
C GLU A 113 12.95 -7.74 5.35
N LEU A 114 12.35 -6.84 4.58
CA LEU A 114 11.63 -7.20 3.35
C LEU A 114 12.56 -7.90 2.35
N LYS A 115 13.78 -7.37 2.18
CA LYS A 115 14.80 -7.99 1.33
C LYS A 115 15.21 -9.37 1.85
N MET A 116 15.44 -9.52 3.16
CA MET A 116 15.74 -10.82 3.77
C MET A 116 14.64 -11.87 3.53
N ILE A 117 13.37 -11.46 3.55
CA ILE A 117 12.24 -12.34 3.19
C ILE A 117 12.30 -12.73 1.72
N ALA A 118 12.55 -11.78 0.82
CA ALA A 118 12.67 -12.04 -0.61
C ALA A 118 13.87 -12.98 -0.92
N ASP A 119 15.01 -12.74 -0.28
CA ASP A 119 16.23 -13.54 -0.37
C ASP A 119 15.99 -14.97 0.10
N PHE A 120 15.33 -15.14 1.25
CA PHE A 120 15.00 -16.46 1.80
C PHE A 120 14.26 -17.34 0.79
N TYR A 121 13.29 -16.77 0.09
CA TYR A 121 12.52 -17.48 -0.92
C TYR A 121 13.33 -17.77 -2.19
N LEU A 122 14.06 -16.79 -2.71
CA LEU A 122 14.83 -16.97 -3.94
C LEU A 122 16.00 -17.96 -3.76
N ASN A 123 16.64 -17.94 -2.58
CA ASN A 123 17.71 -18.88 -2.21
C ASN A 123 17.22 -20.33 -2.10
N SER A 124 15.91 -20.58 -2.07
CA SER A 124 15.37 -21.94 -2.17
C SER A 124 15.62 -22.58 -3.55
N ASN A 125 15.97 -21.77 -4.57
CA ASN A 125 16.39 -22.20 -5.90
C ASN A 125 15.42 -23.19 -6.58
N ASN A 126 14.11 -22.98 -6.38
CA ASN A 126 13.06 -23.82 -6.92
C ASN A 126 11.81 -23.01 -7.30
N SER A 127 10.87 -23.65 -8.01
CA SER A 127 9.66 -23.00 -8.52
C SER A 127 8.74 -22.52 -7.38
N GLU A 128 8.66 -23.28 -6.27
CA GLU A 128 7.88 -22.87 -5.10
C GLU A 128 8.46 -21.61 -4.44
N GLY A 129 9.78 -21.51 -4.31
CA GLY A 129 10.46 -20.33 -3.78
C GLY A 129 10.18 -19.08 -4.61
N ILE A 130 10.26 -19.17 -5.93
CA ILE A 130 9.93 -18.04 -6.81
C ILE A 130 8.46 -17.65 -6.69
N ARG A 131 7.54 -18.62 -6.67
CA ARG A 131 6.11 -18.38 -6.45
C ARG A 131 5.87 -17.67 -5.13
N ASP A 132 6.48 -18.14 -4.05
CA ASP A 132 6.23 -17.66 -2.70
C ASP A 132 6.88 -16.29 -2.46
N ARG A 133 8.03 -16.01 -3.11
CA ARG A 133 8.61 -14.66 -3.22
C ARG A 133 7.64 -13.71 -3.90
N MET A 134 7.13 -14.08 -5.08
CA MET A 134 6.18 -13.27 -5.84
C MET A 134 4.91 -13.01 -5.01
N ALA A 135 4.34 -14.06 -4.39
CA ALA A 135 3.14 -13.94 -3.56
C ALA A 135 3.34 -12.94 -2.41
N HIS A 136 4.50 -13.00 -1.73
CA HIS A 136 4.81 -12.10 -0.63
C HIS A 136 4.96 -10.64 -1.10
N LEU A 137 5.76 -10.41 -2.15
CA LEU A 137 6.00 -9.08 -2.70
C LEU A 137 4.73 -8.47 -3.30
N LEU A 138 3.88 -9.26 -3.95
CA LEU A 138 2.60 -8.80 -4.46
C LEU A 138 1.66 -8.39 -3.32
N CYS A 139 1.60 -9.18 -2.23
CA CYS A 139 0.83 -8.81 -1.03
C CYS A 139 1.36 -7.53 -0.37
N HIS A 140 2.69 -7.35 -0.36
CA HIS A 140 3.35 -6.16 0.17
C HIS A 140 3.01 -4.93 -0.69
N SER A 141 3.42 -4.91 -1.95
CA SER A 141 3.34 -3.70 -2.79
C SER A 141 1.91 -3.31 -3.15
N CYS A 142 0.98 -4.26 -3.24
CA CYS A 142 -0.42 -3.96 -3.56
C CYS A 142 -1.33 -3.88 -2.32
N LEU A 143 -0.81 -4.05 -1.10
CA LEU A 143 -1.57 -4.11 0.17
C LEU A 143 -2.70 -5.16 0.19
N VAL A 144 -2.52 -6.28 -0.52
CA VAL A 144 -3.55 -7.33 -0.61
C VAL A 144 -3.36 -8.43 0.43
N ARG A 145 -4.48 -9.08 0.77
CA ARG A 145 -4.45 -10.24 1.67
C ARG A 145 -3.96 -11.46 0.87
N GLY A 146 -3.28 -12.39 1.54
CA GLY A 146 -2.90 -13.66 0.92
C GLY A 146 -4.07 -14.46 0.35
N GLU A 147 -5.29 -14.29 0.85
CA GLU A 147 -6.51 -14.86 0.26
C GLU A 147 -6.82 -14.27 -1.12
N SER A 148 -6.87 -12.94 -1.22
CA SER A 148 -7.09 -12.25 -2.50
C SER A 148 -6.00 -12.61 -3.50
N ALA A 149 -4.73 -12.57 -3.09
CA ALA A 149 -3.59 -12.91 -3.96
C ALA A 149 -3.67 -14.35 -4.51
N ARG A 150 -4.18 -15.31 -3.72
CA ARG A 150 -4.38 -16.69 -4.19
C ARG A 150 -5.50 -16.79 -5.22
N ASN A 151 -6.56 -16.01 -5.05
CA ASN A 151 -7.73 -16.09 -5.92
C ASN A 151 -7.53 -15.38 -7.27
N LEU A 152 -6.50 -14.52 -7.40
CA LEU A 152 -6.18 -13.80 -8.64
C LEU A 152 -6.03 -14.75 -9.83
N GLU A 153 -6.74 -14.41 -10.89
CA GLU A 153 -6.65 -15.02 -12.21
C GLU A 153 -5.71 -14.21 -13.10
N LEU A 154 -5.17 -14.84 -14.14
CA LEU A 154 -4.40 -14.11 -15.15
C LEU A 154 -5.27 -13.07 -15.86
N ALA A 155 -6.57 -13.34 -16.02
CA ALA A 155 -7.52 -12.42 -16.66
C ALA A 155 -7.83 -11.18 -15.82
N ASP A 156 -7.52 -11.21 -14.52
CA ASP A 156 -7.67 -10.04 -13.66
C ASP A 156 -6.54 -9.02 -13.89
N MET A 157 -5.44 -9.39 -14.55
CA MET A 157 -4.19 -8.63 -14.60
C MET A 157 -4.01 -7.88 -15.92
N PHE A 158 -3.57 -6.63 -15.82
CA PHE A 158 -3.23 -5.79 -16.96
C PHE A 158 -2.18 -4.75 -16.56
N SER A 159 -1.62 -4.05 -17.55
CA SER A 159 -0.70 -2.93 -17.30
C SER A 159 -1.30 -1.61 -17.73
N VAL A 160 -1.00 -0.54 -17.00
CA VAL A 160 -1.43 0.83 -17.33
C VAL A 160 -0.22 1.76 -17.38
N MET A 161 -0.12 2.57 -18.42
CA MET A 161 0.86 3.64 -18.51
C MET A 161 0.53 4.76 -17.52
N LEU A 162 1.50 5.16 -16.70
CA LEU A 162 1.38 6.28 -15.79
C LEU A 162 2.21 7.45 -16.29
N GLU A 163 1.51 8.42 -16.89
CA GLU A 163 2.11 9.68 -17.33
C GLU A 163 2.60 10.52 -16.13
N ASN A 164 3.71 11.23 -16.32
CA ASN A 164 4.27 12.21 -15.38
C ASN A 164 4.72 11.62 -14.01
N GLU A 165 5.14 10.36 -13.99
CA GLU A 165 5.67 9.72 -12.77
C GLU A 165 7.16 10.01 -12.51
N GLY A 166 7.93 10.38 -13.54
CA GLY A 166 9.34 10.72 -13.42
C GLY A 166 10.09 10.62 -14.74
N TYR A 167 11.36 10.23 -14.65
CA TYR A 167 12.32 10.28 -15.76
C TYR A 167 12.36 8.99 -16.58
N SER A 168 11.77 7.90 -16.07
CA SER A 168 11.65 6.63 -16.77
C SER A 168 10.18 6.33 -17.11
N GLU A 169 9.96 5.56 -18.17
CA GLU A 169 8.63 5.04 -18.49
C GLU A 169 8.06 4.23 -17.31
N CYS A 170 6.90 4.64 -16.81
CA CYS A 170 6.27 4.04 -15.64
C CYS A 170 5.00 3.29 -16.04
N ARG A 171 5.09 1.96 -16.13
CA ARG A 171 3.92 1.10 -16.26
C ARG A 171 3.57 0.49 -14.91
N ALA A 172 2.34 0.69 -14.47
CA ALA A 172 1.79 0.02 -13.30
C ALA A 172 1.29 -1.37 -13.69
N LEU A 173 1.64 -2.37 -12.87
CA LEU A 173 0.93 -3.63 -12.82
C LEU A 173 -0.37 -3.40 -12.06
N VAL A 174 -1.50 -3.76 -12.65
CA VAL A 174 -2.83 -3.63 -12.05
C VAL A 174 -3.52 -4.98 -12.07
N PHE A 175 -4.27 -5.28 -11.02
CA PHE A 175 -5.25 -6.35 -11.05
C PHE A 175 -6.59 -5.92 -10.50
N ILE A 176 -7.64 -6.54 -11.04
CA ILE A 176 -9.01 -6.35 -10.61
C ILE A 176 -9.32 -7.34 -9.48
N THR A 177 -10.07 -6.89 -8.48
CA THR A 177 -10.68 -7.79 -7.52
C THR A 177 -12.12 -7.36 -7.25
N ASN A 178 -13.04 -8.30 -7.35
CA ASN A 178 -14.46 -8.11 -7.02
C ASN A 178 -14.86 -8.86 -5.74
N GLN A 179 -13.91 -9.54 -5.09
CA GLN A 179 -14.12 -10.37 -3.91
C GLN A 179 -13.33 -9.84 -2.70
N GLY A 180 -14.05 -9.33 -1.70
CA GLY A 180 -13.46 -8.92 -0.44
C GLY A 180 -14.47 -9.03 0.71
N LYS A 181 -14.01 -9.36 1.92
CA LYS A 181 -14.88 -9.49 3.12
C LYS A 181 -15.75 -8.25 3.39
N THR A 182 -15.33 -7.08 2.91
CA THR A 182 -16.00 -5.79 3.06
C THR A 182 -16.78 -5.37 1.81
N ASN A 183 -16.60 -6.05 0.69
CA ASN A 183 -17.21 -5.73 -0.58
C ASN A 183 -18.52 -6.52 -0.78
N LYS A 184 -19.57 -6.10 -0.06
CA LYS A 184 -20.89 -6.75 -0.09
C LYS A 184 -21.64 -6.59 -1.43
N PHE A 185 -21.14 -5.71 -2.32
CA PHE A 185 -21.82 -5.30 -3.55
C PHE A 185 -21.04 -5.65 -4.83
N ALA A 186 -20.02 -6.51 -4.73
CA ALA A 186 -19.16 -6.92 -5.85
C ALA A 186 -18.60 -5.73 -6.66
N ARG A 187 -18.26 -4.62 -5.99
CA ARG A 187 -17.62 -3.46 -6.61
C ARG A 187 -16.27 -3.85 -7.20
N LEU A 188 -15.90 -3.27 -8.33
CA LEU A 188 -14.56 -3.43 -8.87
C LEU A 188 -13.58 -2.66 -7.99
N GLU A 189 -12.68 -3.38 -7.32
CA GLU A 189 -11.55 -2.82 -6.60
C GLU A 189 -10.27 -3.12 -7.39
N PHE A 190 -9.28 -2.23 -7.28
CA PHE A 190 -8.01 -2.39 -7.99
C PHE A 190 -6.88 -2.59 -6.98
N GLY A 191 -5.99 -3.54 -7.26
CA GLY A 191 -4.66 -3.60 -6.68
C GLY A 191 -3.63 -3.16 -7.70
N SER A 192 -2.66 -2.35 -7.27
CA SER A 192 -1.68 -1.81 -8.21
C SER A 192 -0.31 -1.63 -7.56
N CYS A 193 0.73 -1.82 -8.35
CA CYS A 193 2.12 -1.52 -7.98
C CYS A 193 2.95 -1.16 -9.21
N ILE A 194 4.07 -0.49 -9.01
CA ILE A 194 5.07 -0.13 -10.04
C ILE A 194 6.39 -0.86 -9.75
N ARG A 195 7.34 -0.83 -10.70
CA ARG A 195 8.67 -1.42 -10.47
C ARG A 195 9.33 -0.75 -9.28
N HIS A 196 9.92 -1.55 -8.40
CA HIS A 196 10.65 -1.05 -7.25
C HIS A 196 12.05 -0.58 -7.65
N LYS A 197 12.59 0.44 -6.98
CA LYS A 197 13.96 0.95 -7.20
C LYS A 197 15.00 -0.16 -7.02
N ASP A 198 14.93 -0.90 -5.92
CA ASP A 198 15.69 -2.12 -5.69
C ASP A 198 15.02 -3.34 -6.36
N VAL A 199 15.78 -4.06 -7.20
CA VAL A 199 15.33 -5.26 -7.92
C VAL A 199 14.98 -6.44 -6.99
N SER A 200 15.66 -6.54 -5.83
CA SER A 200 15.53 -7.67 -4.90
C SER A 200 14.16 -7.74 -4.23
N VAL A 201 13.42 -6.62 -4.19
CA VAL A 201 12.06 -6.52 -3.63
C VAL A 201 11.04 -6.00 -4.64
N CYS A 202 11.37 -6.04 -5.94
CA CYS A 202 10.49 -5.60 -7.01
C CYS A 202 9.33 -6.59 -7.23
N SER A 203 8.09 -6.18 -6.92
CA SER A 203 6.89 -7.00 -7.12
C SER A 203 6.60 -7.26 -8.59
N VAL A 204 6.72 -6.25 -9.46
CA VAL A 204 6.54 -6.39 -10.92
C VAL A 204 7.57 -7.36 -11.49
N GLY A 205 8.84 -7.22 -11.10
CA GLY A 205 9.91 -8.13 -11.48
C GLY A 205 9.70 -9.55 -10.94
N ALA A 206 9.13 -9.70 -9.74
CA ALA A 206 8.79 -11.01 -9.19
C ALA A 206 7.65 -11.70 -9.95
N VAL A 207 6.65 -10.95 -10.42
CA VAL A 207 5.60 -11.46 -11.32
C VAL A 207 6.20 -11.87 -12.66
N ALA A 208 7.06 -11.03 -13.24
CA ALA A 208 7.77 -11.30 -14.49
C ALA A 208 8.59 -12.60 -14.40
N LEU A 209 9.43 -12.70 -13.36
CA LEU A 209 10.25 -13.87 -13.05
C LEU A 209 9.41 -15.14 -12.90
N TYR A 210 8.30 -15.07 -12.17
CA TYR A 210 7.46 -16.23 -11.93
C TYR A 210 6.71 -16.69 -13.19
N LEU A 211 6.21 -15.77 -14.02
CA LEU A 211 5.57 -16.15 -15.30
C LEU A 211 6.58 -16.70 -16.30
N TYR A 212 7.79 -16.13 -16.36
CA TYR A 212 8.91 -16.71 -17.13
C TYR A 212 9.23 -18.12 -16.64
N TRP A 213 9.34 -18.30 -15.32
CA TRP A 213 9.58 -19.61 -14.72
C TRP A 213 8.49 -20.62 -15.14
N ARG A 214 7.22 -20.23 -15.06
CA ARG A 214 6.10 -21.11 -15.42
C ARG A 214 6.15 -21.56 -16.88
N PHE A 215 6.24 -20.61 -17.80
CA PHE A 215 6.07 -20.91 -19.22
C PHE A 215 7.35 -21.39 -19.91
N THR A 216 8.52 -20.96 -19.44
CA THR A 216 9.80 -21.28 -20.06
C THR A 216 10.54 -22.39 -19.33
N VAL A 217 10.62 -22.35 -17.99
CA VAL A 217 11.44 -23.30 -17.23
C VAL A 217 10.66 -24.55 -16.82
N ASP A 218 9.44 -24.38 -16.28
CA ASP A 218 8.53 -25.49 -15.98
C ASP A 218 7.85 -26.04 -17.25
N LEU A 219 8.04 -25.40 -18.41
CA LEU A 219 7.42 -25.74 -19.70
C LEU A 219 5.88 -25.86 -19.61
N GLU A 220 5.25 -25.05 -18.76
CA GLU A 220 3.79 -24.95 -18.72
C GLU A 220 3.28 -24.39 -20.05
N SER A 221 2.29 -25.06 -20.66
CA SER A 221 1.73 -24.62 -21.93
C SER A 221 1.17 -23.19 -21.82
N VAL A 222 1.72 -22.31 -22.66
CA VAL A 222 1.25 -20.93 -22.77
C VAL A 222 -0.23 -20.98 -23.21
N PRO A 223 -1.15 -20.35 -22.46
CA PRO A 223 -2.56 -20.33 -22.84
C PRO A 223 -2.76 -19.60 -24.16
N ASN A 224 -3.73 -20.05 -24.96
CA ASN A 224 -4.18 -19.29 -26.11
C ASN A 224 -5.00 -18.08 -25.63
N PHE A 225 -4.35 -16.91 -25.50
CA PHE A 225 -5.01 -15.72 -24.98
C PHE A 225 -6.13 -15.18 -25.90
N LEU A 226 -6.15 -15.61 -27.16
CA LEU A 226 -7.18 -15.25 -28.14
C LEU A 226 -8.50 -16.00 -27.91
N VAL A 227 -8.51 -17.03 -27.07
CA VAL A 227 -9.72 -17.79 -26.71
C VAL A 227 -10.00 -17.62 -25.21
N PRO A 228 -10.71 -16.55 -24.79
CA PRO A 228 -11.01 -16.23 -23.39
C PRO A 228 -11.44 -17.40 -22.51
N SER A 229 -12.30 -18.29 -23.03
CA SER A 229 -12.84 -19.44 -22.29
C SER A 229 -11.79 -20.44 -21.83
N GLU A 230 -10.62 -20.50 -22.47
CA GLU A 230 -9.55 -21.45 -22.14
C GLU A 230 -8.63 -20.99 -21.01
N TRP A 231 -8.58 -19.68 -20.74
CA TRP A 231 -7.54 -19.11 -19.88
C TRP A 231 -8.04 -18.22 -18.74
N TYR A 232 -9.28 -17.73 -18.77
CA TYR A 232 -9.81 -16.85 -17.72
C TYR A 232 -9.74 -17.47 -16.32
N THR A 233 -9.90 -18.78 -16.20
CA THR A 233 -9.85 -19.49 -14.91
C THR A 233 -8.44 -19.79 -14.42
N ILE A 234 -7.40 -19.52 -15.22
CA ILE A 234 -6.02 -19.82 -14.86
C ILE A 234 -5.58 -18.89 -13.73
N LYS A 235 -5.15 -19.49 -12.63
CA LYS A 235 -4.69 -18.74 -11.45
C LYS A 235 -3.28 -18.23 -11.67
N LEU A 236 -3.01 -17.04 -11.14
CA LEU A 236 -1.65 -16.55 -10.98
C LEU A 236 -0.90 -17.49 -10.01
N LEU A 237 -1.39 -17.64 -8.78
CA LEU A 237 -0.86 -18.58 -7.80
C LEU A 237 -1.45 -19.99 -7.99
N ARG A 238 -1.06 -20.65 -9.08
CA ARG A 238 -1.56 -21.99 -9.42
C ARG A 238 -1.15 -23.10 -8.46
N GLY A 239 -2.02 -24.09 -8.32
CA GLY A 239 -1.68 -25.39 -7.77
C GLY A 239 -0.72 -26.17 -8.67
N LYS A 240 -0.01 -27.14 -8.09
CA LYS A 240 0.96 -27.96 -8.84
C LYS A 240 0.27 -28.88 -9.85
N ALA A 241 -0.88 -29.44 -9.49
CA ALA A 241 -1.62 -30.41 -10.30
C ALA A 241 -2.62 -29.78 -11.28
N ASP A 242 -3.18 -28.62 -10.94
CA ASP A 242 -4.24 -27.96 -11.71
C ASP A 242 -4.01 -26.45 -11.72
N ARG A 243 -3.86 -25.89 -12.92
CA ARG A 243 -3.58 -24.46 -13.12
C ARG A 243 -4.78 -23.55 -12.86
N THR A 244 -5.98 -24.11 -12.84
CA THR A 244 -7.25 -23.39 -12.56
C THR A 244 -7.55 -23.31 -11.07
N ARG A 245 -6.86 -24.11 -10.26
CA ARG A 245 -7.01 -24.10 -8.80
C ARG A 245 -5.88 -23.31 -8.15
N PRO A 246 -6.20 -22.48 -7.14
CA PRO A 246 -5.18 -21.75 -6.43
C PRO A 246 -4.40 -22.69 -5.48
N ILE A 247 -3.21 -22.28 -5.05
CA ILE A 247 -2.53 -22.96 -3.94
C ILE A 247 -3.42 -23.00 -2.69
N SER A 248 -3.29 -24.06 -1.88
CA SER A 248 -4.08 -24.16 -0.65
C SER A 248 -3.68 -23.09 0.37
N TYR A 249 -4.64 -22.67 1.23
CA TYR A 249 -4.33 -21.80 2.36
C TYR A 249 -3.22 -22.38 3.24
N THR A 250 -3.28 -23.69 3.51
CA THR A 250 -2.30 -24.40 4.34
C THR A 250 -0.90 -24.35 3.74
N THR A 251 -0.77 -24.50 2.42
CA THR A 251 0.51 -24.40 1.72
C THR A 251 1.10 -23.00 1.88
N HIS A 252 0.33 -21.97 1.54
CA HIS A 252 0.74 -20.57 1.67
C HIS A 252 1.12 -20.26 3.14
N TYR A 253 0.27 -20.63 4.10
CA TYR A 253 0.51 -20.42 5.52
C TYR A 253 1.81 -21.07 5.99
N LYS A 254 2.03 -22.36 5.68
CA LYS A 254 3.25 -23.10 6.10
C LYS A 254 4.52 -22.48 5.56
N VAL A 255 4.52 -22.00 4.32
CA VAL A 255 5.70 -21.37 3.74
C VAL A 255 5.97 -20.01 4.39
N THR A 256 4.93 -19.20 4.61
CA THR A 256 5.07 -17.93 5.34
C THR A 256 5.56 -18.16 6.77
N VAL A 257 5.03 -19.17 7.47
CA VAL A 257 5.52 -19.61 8.78
C VAL A 257 7.01 -19.89 8.73
N LYS A 258 7.44 -20.72 7.78
CA LYS A 258 8.84 -21.14 7.64
C LYS A 258 9.78 -19.95 7.45
N ALA A 259 9.41 -18.99 6.59
CA ALA A 259 10.22 -17.80 6.34
C ALA A 259 10.33 -16.89 7.57
N PHE A 260 9.20 -16.58 8.22
CA PHE A 260 9.20 -15.70 9.39
C PHE A 260 9.93 -16.33 10.58
N ASP A 261 9.75 -17.64 10.80
CA ASP A 261 10.43 -18.34 11.89
C ASP A 261 11.95 -18.43 11.63
N ALA A 262 12.37 -18.69 10.38
CA ALA A 262 13.79 -18.73 9.99
C ALA A 262 14.47 -17.36 10.14
N LEU A 263 13.75 -16.28 9.83
CA LEU A 263 14.25 -14.90 9.93
C LEU A 263 14.01 -14.27 11.32
N LYS A 264 13.43 -15.03 12.26
CA LYS A 264 13.07 -14.58 13.62
C LYS A 264 12.19 -13.32 13.63
N LEU A 265 11.31 -13.19 12.65
CA LEU A 265 10.39 -12.06 12.53
C LEU A 265 9.13 -12.29 13.38
N PRO A 266 8.83 -11.41 14.35
CA PRO A 266 7.71 -11.58 15.25
C PRO A 266 6.38 -11.32 14.53
N THR A 267 5.55 -12.35 14.28
CA THR A 267 4.17 -12.08 13.84
C THR A 267 3.16 -13.15 14.26
N LYS A 268 1.95 -12.71 14.61
CA LYS A 268 0.79 -13.60 14.80
C LYS A 268 -0.07 -13.73 13.53
N ALA A 269 -0.01 -12.76 12.62
CA ALA A 269 -0.90 -12.66 11.47
C ALA A 269 -0.22 -13.08 10.16
N LYS A 270 0.33 -14.30 10.09
CA LYS A 270 1.29 -14.72 9.05
C LYS A 270 0.91 -14.37 7.59
N PRO A 271 -0.20 -14.85 6.96
CA PRO A 271 -0.53 -14.51 5.56
C PRO A 271 -1.06 -13.09 5.37
N HIS A 272 -1.21 -12.33 6.46
CA HIS A 272 -1.66 -10.95 6.48
C HIS A 272 -0.54 -9.98 6.89
N ALA A 273 0.62 -10.49 7.29
CA ALA A 273 1.73 -9.71 7.82
C ALA A 273 2.26 -8.72 6.78
N ALA A 274 2.35 -9.15 5.51
CA ALA A 274 2.81 -8.30 4.41
C ALA A 274 1.93 -7.05 4.25
N ARG A 275 0.60 -7.19 4.30
CA ARG A 275 -0.34 -6.07 4.17
C ARG A 275 -0.18 -5.05 5.31
N GLY A 276 -0.07 -5.52 6.55
CA GLY A 276 0.11 -4.62 7.70
C GLY A 276 1.47 -3.94 7.69
N SER A 277 2.53 -4.70 7.39
CA SER A 277 3.92 -4.22 7.32
C SER A 277 4.09 -3.17 6.22
N ALA A 278 3.57 -3.45 5.02
CA ALA A 278 3.61 -2.52 3.91
C ALA A 278 2.88 -1.20 4.20
N SER A 279 1.70 -1.23 4.82
CA SER A 279 0.99 0.02 5.13
C SER A 279 1.74 0.90 6.11
N ARG A 280 2.44 0.32 7.09
CA ARG A 280 3.32 1.08 7.99
C ARG A 280 4.55 1.61 7.27
N MET A 281 5.16 0.81 6.39
CA MET A 281 6.30 1.26 5.60
C MET A 281 5.94 2.38 4.64
N ALA A 282 4.75 2.35 4.04
CA ALA A 282 4.25 3.44 3.21
C ALA A 282 4.04 4.73 4.02
N ASP A 283 3.50 4.62 5.23
CA ASP A 283 3.29 5.74 6.15
C ASP A 283 4.63 6.36 6.59
N LEU A 284 5.59 5.52 7.01
CA LEU A 284 6.95 5.94 7.36
C LEU A 284 7.72 6.56 6.19
N ALA A 285 7.42 6.15 4.95
CA ALA A 285 7.99 6.72 3.74
C ALA A 285 7.33 8.06 3.32
N GLY A 286 6.35 8.55 4.09
CA GLY A 286 5.67 9.83 3.85
C GLY A 286 4.44 9.73 2.95
N GLY A 287 3.95 8.52 2.66
CA GLY A 287 2.68 8.34 1.96
C GLY A 287 1.50 8.79 2.83
N SER A 288 0.61 9.60 2.27
CA SER A 288 -0.58 10.08 2.97
C SER A 288 -1.53 8.95 3.32
N GLU A 289 -2.13 9.04 4.50
CA GLU A 289 -3.12 8.07 4.99
C GLU A 289 -4.23 7.85 3.94
N SER A 290 -4.68 8.90 3.25
CA SER A 290 -5.71 8.82 2.22
C SER A 290 -5.31 7.91 1.05
N GLN A 291 -4.06 7.99 0.59
CA GLN A 291 -3.54 7.20 -0.53
C GLN A 291 -3.27 5.76 -0.09
N ILE A 292 -2.73 5.56 1.11
CA ILE A 292 -2.54 4.23 1.71
C ILE A 292 -3.89 3.56 1.92
N ARG A 293 -4.91 4.30 2.36
CA ARG A 293 -6.28 3.83 2.55
C ARG A 293 -6.91 3.37 1.23
N ARG A 294 -6.75 4.17 0.18
CA ARG A 294 -7.19 3.83 -1.19
C ARG A 294 -6.45 2.60 -1.72
N LEU A 295 -5.12 2.57 -1.59
CA LEU A 295 -4.32 1.42 -2.01
C LEU A 295 -4.65 0.18 -1.19
N GLY A 296 -5.02 0.31 0.08
CA GLY A 296 -5.44 -0.81 0.93
C GLY A 296 -6.86 -1.28 0.63
N ARG A 297 -7.67 -0.49 -0.08
CA ARG A 297 -9.14 -0.63 -0.23
C ARG A 297 -9.83 -0.69 1.13
N TRP A 298 -9.49 0.25 2.00
CA TRP A 298 -10.16 0.41 3.29
C TRP A 298 -11.21 1.52 3.20
N ASN A 299 -12.41 1.27 3.75
CA ASN A 299 -13.47 2.27 3.87
C ASN A 299 -13.77 3.07 2.58
N ALA A 300 -13.97 2.36 1.47
CA ALA A 300 -14.15 2.98 0.16
C ALA A 300 -15.38 3.92 0.14
N SER A 301 -15.17 5.18 -0.22
CA SER A 301 -16.24 6.18 -0.30
C SER A 301 -17.08 6.02 -1.58
N THR A 302 -18.28 6.60 -1.62
CA THR A 302 -19.14 6.56 -2.82
C THR A 302 -18.45 7.19 -4.04
N MET A 303 -17.65 8.24 -3.83
CA MET A 303 -16.90 8.91 -4.91
C MET A 303 -15.80 8.00 -5.50
N GLU A 304 -15.14 7.21 -4.66
CA GLU A 304 -14.13 6.23 -5.08
C GLU A 304 -14.75 5.09 -5.90
N GLY A 305 -15.97 4.67 -5.57
CA GLY A 305 -16.68 3.62 -6.31
C GLY A 305 -17.29 4.08 -7.64
N CYS A 306 -17.49 5.38 -7.84
CA CYS A 306 -18.21 5.91 -9.02
C CYS A 306 -17.33 6.71 -9.99
N TYR A 307 -16.28 7.41 -9.53
CA TYR A 307 -15.57 8.40 -10.35
C TYR A 307 -14.04 8.34 -10.26
N LEU A 308 -13.46 7.90 -9.14
CA LEU A 308 -12.00 7.86 -8.96
C LEU A 308 -11.44 6.47 -9.26
N THR A 309 -11.37 6.12 -10.55
CA THR A 309 -10.61 4.95 -11.05
C THR A 309 -9.09 5.15 -10.98
N SER A 310 -8.63 6.32 -10.53
CA SER A 310 -7.21 6.67 -10.51
C SER A 310 -6.43 5.86 -9.47
N LEU A 311 -5.34 5.25 -9.90
CA LEU A 311 -4.44 4.50 -9.01
C LEU A 311 -3.81 5.42 -7.95
N PRO A 312 -3.61 4.95 -6.71
CA PRO A 312 -3.05 5.75 -5.62
C PRO A 312 -1.52 5.88 -5.76
N ARG A 313 -1.10 6.73 -6.71
CA ARG A 313 0.28 6.86 -7.20
C ARG A 313 1.29 7.18 -6.09
N GLU A 314 0.93 8.01 -5.13
CA GLU A 314 1.80 8.39 -4.00
C GLU A 314 2.15 7.20 -3.09
N ALA A 315 1.15 6.39 -2.73
CA ALA A 315 1.37 5.18 -1.94
C ALA A 315 2.15 4.12 -2.76
N MET A 316 1.90 4.04 -4.07
CA MET A 316 2.64 3.14 -4.96
C MET A 316 4.12 3.52 -5.06
N ARG A 317 4.46 4.82 -5.17
CA ARG A 317 5.85 5.31 -5.15
C ARG A 317 6.54 5.01 -3.83
N SER A 318 5.86 5.30 -2.72
CA SER A 318 6.37 5.04 -1.37
C SER A 318 6.75 3.57 -1.17
N LEU A 319 5.86 2.64 -1.58
CA LEU A 319 6.12 1.19 -1.51
C LEU A 319 7.10 0.68 -2.57
N ALA A 320 7.37 1.45 -3.61
CA ALA A 320 8.37 1.14 -4.63
C ALA A 320 9.77 1.70 -4.30
N GLY A 321 9.94 2.31 -3.12
CA GLY A 321 11.21 2.87 -2.67
C GLY A 321 11.54 4.24 -3.27
N PHE A 322 10.53 4.97 -3.73
CA PHE A 322 10.65 6.35 -4.24
C PHE A 322 10.03 7.34 -3.27
N MET A 323 10.41 8.61 -3.42
CA MET A 323 9.76 9.70 -2.69
C MET A 323 8.27 9.78 -3.08
N PRO A 324 7.36 10.11 -2.14
CA PRO A 324 5.93 10.22 -2.42
C PRO A 324 5.61 11.33 -3.42
N ASP A 325 6.49 12.33 -3.57
CA ASP A 325 6.36 13.44 -4.51
C ASP A 325 6.22 12.98 -5.96
N ARG A 326 5.65 13.86 -6.78
CA ARG A 326 5.56 13.62 -8.23
C ARG A 326 6.96 13.62 -8.84
N GLN A 327 7.10 12.96 -10.00
CA GLN A 327 8.32 12.95 -10.79
C GLN A 327 9.55 12.27 -10.16
N SER A 328 9.37 11.52 -9.07
CA SER A 328 10.46 10.82 -8.38
C SER A 328 10.80 9.44 -8.97
N TYR A 329 10.02 8.93 -9.93
CA TYR A 329 10.21 7.59 -10.49
C TYR A 329 11.38 7.55 -11.48
N TYR A 330 12.36 6.69 -11.18
CA TYR A 330 13.50 6.44 -12.05
C TYR A 330 14.03 5.02 -11.83
N ILE A 331 14.21 4.26 -12.91
CA ILE A 331 14.72 2.88 -12.86
C ILE A 331 16.04 2.83 -13.63
N GLU A 332 17.14 2.76 -12.89
CA GLU A 332 18.51 2.71 -13.43
C GLU A 332 18.72 1.47 -14.33
N ARG A 333 18.18 0.32 -13.92
CA ARG A 333 18.24 -0.92 -14.72
C ARG A 333 17.32 -0.92 -15.95
N ALA A 334 16.68 0.20 -16.28
CA ALA A 334 15.88 0.37 -17.48
C ALA A 334 16.52 1.35 -18.50
N LEU A 335 17.79 1.71 -18.30
CA LEU A 335 18.53 2.65 -19.17
C LEU A 335 18.76 2.14 -20.58
N VAL A 336 18.88 0.82 -20.76
CA VAL A 336 19.07 0.18 -22.06
C VAL A 336 17.83 -0.64 -22.38
N GLU A 337 17.27 -0.41 -23.56
CA GLU A 337 16.19 -1.21 -24.09
C GLU A 337 16.75 -2.54 -24.65
N PRO A 338 16.21 -3.70 -24.26
CA PRO A 338 16.68 -4.97 -24.80
C PRO A 338 16.40 -5.08 -26.30
N PRO A 339 17.31 -5.64 -27.11
CA PRO A 339 17.08 -5.83 -28.55
C PRO A 339 15.81 -6.64 -28.86
N THR A 340 15.12 -6.31 -29.96
CA THR A 340 13.86 -6.98 -30.34
C THR A 340 14.01 -8.49 -30.53
N THR A 341 15.14 -8.97 -31.05
CA THR A 341 15.43 -10.41 -31.19
C THR A 341 15.46 -11.11 -29.84
N LEU A 342 16.15 -10.51 -28.86
CA LEU A 342 16.24 -11.02 -27.50
C LEU A 342 14.88 -10.96 -26.78
N GLN A 343 14.13 -9.88 -27.00
CA GLN A 343 12.75 -9.75 -26.55
C GLN A 343 11.89 -10.93 -27.05
N GLN A 344 11.97 -11.28 -28.33
CA GLN A 344 11.20 -12.37 -28.94
C GLN A 344 11.53 -13.76 -28.39
N MET A 345 12.71 -13.95 -27.80
CA MET A 345 13.05 -15.21 -27.11
C MET A 345 12.24 -15.42 -25.82
N VAL A 346 11.71 -14.36 -25.22
CA VAL A 346 10.90 -14.40 -24.01
C VAL A 346 9.42 -14.32 -24.39
N PHE A 347 8.64 -15.35 -24.09
CA PHE A 347 7.25 -15.50 -24.57
C PHE A 347 7.12 -15.45 -26.11
N PRO A 348 7.68 -16.41 -26.87
CA PRO A 348 7.80 -16.31 -28.33
C PRO A 348 6.48 -16.13 -29.10
N LEU A 349 5.37 -16.70 -28.59
CA LEU A 349 4.07 -16.61 -29.25
C LEU A 349 3.40 -15.23 -29.13
N LEU A 350 3.92 -14.34 -28.28
CA LEU A 350 3.26 -13.08 -27.92
C LEU A 350 3.06 -12.16 -29.12
N ASP A 351 4.05 -12.02 -29.99
CA ASP A 351 3.99 -11.08 -31.13
C ASP A 351 2.90 -11.51 -32.12
N SER A 352 2.79 -12.82 -32.39
CA SER A 352 1.73 -13.36 -33.23
C SER A 352 0.34 -13.16 -32.62
N MET A 353 0.20 -13.29 -31.30
CA MET A 353 -1.08 -13.07 -30.61
C MET A 353 -1.46 -11.59 -30.58
N LEU A 354 -0.49 -10.68 -30.36
CA LEU A 354 -0.72 -9.23 -30.44
C LEU A 354 -1.20 -8.83 -31.85
N ALA A 355 -0.49 -9.27 -32.90
CA ALA A 355 -0.87 -8.97 -34.27
C ALA A 355 -2.26 -9.53 -34.64
N GLN A 356 -2.61 -10.73 -34.18
CA GLN A 356 -3.95 -11.29 -34.41
C GLN A 356 -5.02 -10.50 -33.66
N HIS A 357 -4.78 -10.14 -32.40
CA HIS A 357 -5.71 -9.36 -31.59
C HIS A 357 -5.97 -7.95 -32.13
N GLU A 358 -4.94 -7.27 -32.64
CA GLU A 358 -5.07 -5.94 -33.27
C GLU A 358 -5.94 -5.96 -34.53
N ASN A 359 -6.01 -7.10 -35.22
CA ASN A 359 -6.84 -7.29 -36.42
C ASN A 359 -8.28 -7.74 -36.10
N GLU A 360 -8.62 -8.00 -34.83
CA GLU A 360 -9.98 -8.39 -34.44
C GLU A 360 -10.96 -7.21 -34.56
N SER A 361 -12.14 -7.44 -35.14
CA SER A 361 -13.17 -6.39 -35.27
C SER A 361 -13.80 -5.99 -33.91
N GLN A 362 -13.77 -6.90 -32.93
CA GLN A 362 -14.26 -6.67 -31.56
C GLN A 362 -13.26 -7.23 -30.55
N PRO A 363 -12.17 -6.51 -30.27
CA PRO A 363 -11.10 -7.00 -29.42
C PRO A 363 -11.58 -7.18 -27.98
N ASN A 364 -11.30 -8.34 -27.39
CA ASN A 364 -11.55 -8.60 -25.97
C ASN A 364 -10.58 -7.78 -25.08
N LEU A 365 -11.13 -6.94 -24.19
CA LEU A 365 -10.34 -6.03 -23.35
C LEU A 365 -9.37 -6.76 -22.40
N ALA A 366 -9.75 -7.91 -21.83
CA ALA A 366 -8.87 -8.66 -20.94
C ALA A 366 -7.72 -9.32 -21.71
N THR A 367 -7.99 -9.78 -22.93
CA THR A 367 -6.96 -10.29 -23.86
C THR A 367 -5.96 -9.19 -24.19
N GLY A 368 -6.41 -8.01 -24.62
CA GLY A 368 -5.50 -6.88 -24.88
C GLY A 368 -4.70 -6.46 -23.64
N GLY A 369 -5.35 -6.45 -22.48
CA GLY A 369 -4.74 -6.14 -21.18
C GLY A 369 -3.62 -7.09 -20.78
N VAL A 370 -3.84 -8.41 -20.91
CA VAL A 370 -2.83 -9.42 -20.56
C VAL A 370 -1.69 -9.47 -21.58
N LEU A 371 -1.98 -9.31 -22.89
CA LEU A 371 -0.94 -9.30 -23.93
C LEU A 371 -0.01 -8.09 -23.77
N THR A 372 -0.57 -6.90 -23.54
CA THR A 372 0.20 -5.68 -23.26
C THR A 372 1.02 -5.83 -21.97
N LEU A 373 0.45 -6.48 -20.95
CA LEU A 373 1.17 -6.78 -19.72
C LEU A 373 2.35 -7.73 -19.97
N LEU A 374 2.16 -8.82 -20.72
CA LEU A 374 3.24 -9.76 -21.05
C LEU A 374 4.35 -9.10 -21.87
N GLN A 375 4.00 -8.17 -22.76
CA GLN A 375 4.97 -7.37 -23.53
C GLN A 375 5.82 -6.49 -22.60
N MET A 376 5.18 -5.83 -21.63
CA MET A 376 5.89 -5.07 -20.59
C MET A 376 6.77 -5.99 -19.73
N LEU A 377 6.25 -7.14 -19.28
CA LEU A 377 6.99 -8.06 -18.42
C LEU A 377 8.19 -8.71 -19.12
N ARG A 378 8.13 -8.93 -20.44
CA ARG A 378 9.24 -9.41 -21.26
C ARG A 378 10.48 -8.50 -21.15
N ILE A 379 10.28 -7.19 -21.25
CA ILE A 379 11.36 -6.20 -21.06
C ILE A 379 11.85 -6.22 -19.61
N VAL A 380 10.93 -6.28 -18.64
CA VAL A 380 11.27 -6.36 -17.21
C VAL A 380 12.08 -7.61 -16.89
N VAL A 381 11.77 -8.76 -17.49
CA VAL A 381 12.54 -10.01 -17.36
C VAL A 381 13.99 -9.75 -17.75
N LEU A 382 14.23 -9.26 -18.97
CA LEU A 382 15.59 -9.08 -19.50
C LEU A 382 16.39 -8.08 -18.65
N GLN A 383 15.78 -6.96 -18.26
CA GLN A 383 16.42 -5.92 -17.46
C GLN A 383 16.66 -6.33 -15.99
N ASP A 384 15.64 -6.85 -15.30
CA ASP A 384 15.76 -7.21 -13.88
C ASP A 384 16.70 -8.41 -13.70
N PHE A 385 16.76 -9.33 -14.67
CA PHE A 385 17.58 -10.53 -14.58
C PHE A 385 19.07 -10.23 -14.57
N VAL A 386 19.54 -9.20 -15.28
CA VAL A 386 20.95 -8.76 -15.21
C VAL A 386 21.35 -8.42 -13.76
N CYS A 387 20.50 -7.66 -13.06
CA CYS A 387 20.77 -7.29 -11.67
C CYS A 387 20.58 -8.48 -10.71
N LEU A 388 19.61 -9.36 -10.96
CA LEU A 388 19.39 -10.57 -10.15
C LEU A 388 20.51 -11.60 -10.33
N ASN A 389 21.07 -11.74 -11.53
CA ASN A 389 22.20 -12.64 -11.81
C ASN A 389 23.41 -12.26 -10.95
N LYS A 390 23.72 -10.95 -10.91
CA LYS A 390 24.77 -10.42 -10.03
C LYS A 390 24.50 -10.66 -8.53
N ALA A 391 23.24 -10.62 -8.10
CA ALA A 391 22.86 -10.80 -6.70
C ALA A 391 22.78 -12.27 -6.26
N TYR A 392 22.44 -13.18 -7.18
CA TYR A 392 22.24 -14.62 -6.90
C TYR A 392 22.90 -15.48 -7.99
N PRO A 393 24.24 -15.44 -8.15
CA PRO A 393 24.93 -16.09 -9.26
C PRO A 393 24.77 -17.61 -9.28
N ASP A 394 24.51 -18.23 -8.13
CA ASP A 394 24.33 -19.69 -8.00
C ASP A 394 22.92 -20.19 -8.33
N HIS A 395 22.00 -19.28 -8.68
CA HIS A 395 20.62 -19.65 -8.96
C HIS A 395 20.51 -20.42 -10.28
N ARG A 396 19.72 -21.51 -10.30
CA ARG A 396 19.64 -22.44 -11.44
C ARG A 396 19.06 -21.82 -12.71
N LEU A 397 18.33 -20.72 -12.54
CA LEU A 397 17.75 -19.92 -13.64
C LEU A 397 18.80 -19.53 -14.67
N TRP A 398 20.03 -19.22 -14.25
CA TRP A 398 21.07 -18.72 -15.16
C TRP A 398 21.66 -19.80 -16.07
N ARG A 399 21.23 -21.05 -15.90
CA ARG A 399 21.60 -22.17 -16.78
C ARG A 399 20.70 -22.28 -18.01
N GLU A 400 19.61 -21.52 -18.07
CA GLU A 400 18.71 -21.50 -19.24
C GLU A 400 19.43 -20.98 -20.49
N ALA A 401 19.06 -21.50 -21.65
CA ALA A 401 19.70 -21.20 -22.92
C ALA A 401 19.70 -19.70 -23.27
N LEU A 402 18.65 -18.97 -22.86
CA LEU A 402 18.53 -17.53 -23.06
C LEU A 402 19.75 -16.76 -22.52
N PHE A 403 20.28 -17.15 -21.36
CA PHE A 403 21.39 -16.43 -20.70
C PHE A 403 22.75 -16.79 -21.27
N GLN A 404 22.80 -17.81 -22.12
CA GLN A 404 24.02 -18.28 -22.76
C GLN A 404 24.16 -17.75 -24.20
N THR A 405 23.19 -16.96 -24.69
CA THR A 405 23.28 -16.39 -26.03
C THR A 405 24.26 -15.21 -26.08
N PRO A 406 25.01 -15.03 -27.18
CA PRO A 406 25.89 -13.87 -27.35
C PRO A 406 25.14 -12.54 -27.24
N GLU A 407 23.93 -12.49 -27.78
CA GLU A 407 23.04 -11.32 -27.75
C GLU A 407 22.67 -10.92 -26.32
N TYR A 408 22.39 -11.90 -25.44
CA TYR A 408 22.12 -11.62 -24.03
C TYR A 408 23.37 -11.10 -23.31
N MET A 409 24.54 -11.71 -23.54
CA MET A 409 25.80 -11.29 -22.91
C MET A 409 26.20 -9.87 -23.32
N GLU A 410 26.00 -9.50 -24.59
CA GLU A 410 26.24 -8.15 -25.09
C GLU A 410 25.29 -7.13 -24.45
N PHE A 411 24.00 -7.48 -24.36
CA PHE A 411 23.00 -6.67 -23.68
C PHE A 411 23.32 -6.50 -22.19
N GLU A 412 23.69 -7.57 -21.49
CA GLU A 412 24.08 -7.56 -20.08
C GLU A 412 25.28 -6.62 -19.87
N GLY A 413 26.33 -6.74 -20.68
CA GLY A 413 27.50 -5.87 -20.63
C GLY A 413 27.15 -4.40 -20.87
N SER A 414 26.31 -4.12 -21.87
CA SER A 414 25.86 -2.77 -22.21
C SER A 414 25.05 -2.13 -21.08
N LEU A 415 24.10 -2.88 -20.49
CA LEU A 415 23.28 -2.40 -19.39
C LEU A 415 24.12 -2.16 -18.12
N LEU A 416 25.03 -3.08 -17.77
CA LEU A 416 25.92 -2.91 -16.62
C LEU A 416 26.84 -1.69 -16.78
N ASN A 417 27.37 -1.47 -17.98
CA ASN A 417 28.17 -0.28 -18.28
C ASN A 417 27.33 1.01 -18.16
N ALA A 418 26.13 1.02 -18.74
CA ALA A 418 25.21 2.15 -18.65
C ALA A 418 24.86 2.48 -17.19
N MET A 419 24.56 1.48 -16.36
CA MET A 419 24.30 1.67 -14.93
C MET A 419 25.52 2.23 -14.20
N SER A 420 26.73 1.72 -14.48
CA SER A 420 27.96 2.19 -13.81
C SER A 420 28.36 3.62 -14.16
N THR A 421 28.01 4.09 -15.37
CA THR A 421 28.35 5.42 -15.88
C THR A 421 27.23 6.43 -15.66
N SER A 422 26.00 5.96 -15.41
CA SER A 422 24.86 6.81 -15.22
C SER A 422 24.96 7.61 -13.92
N GLN A 423 24.74 8.91 -14.03
CA GLN A 423 24.40 9.76 -12.90
C GLN A 423 22.88 9.92 -12.89
N ALA A 424 22.26 9.84 -11.71
CA ALA A 424 20.84 10.12 -11.56
C ALA A 424 20.51 11.48 -12.21
N PRO A 425 19.34 11.62 -12.89
CA PRO A 425 19.01 12.83 -13.63
C PRO A 425 19.29 14.10 -12.82
N THR A 426 19.98 15.08 -13.41
CA THR A 426 20.40 16.31 -12.72
C THR A 426 19.23 16.98 -12.00
N ALA A 427 18.04 16.97 -12.61
CA ALA A 427 16.82 17.49 -12.02
C ALA A 427 16.40 16.75 -10.73
N MET A 428 16.54 15.41 -10.65
CA MET A 428 16.32 14.64 -9.42
C MET A 428 17.33 15.04 -8.33
N THR A 429 18.58 15.30 -8.72
CA THR A 429 19.62 15.77 -7.79
C THR A 429 19.30 17.17 -7.26
N ILE A 430 18.83 18.07 -8.13
CA ILE A 430 18.40 19.42 -7.75
C ILE A 430 17.19 19.34 -6.81
N GLU A 431 16.14 18.59 -7.14
CA GLU A 431 14.96 18.42 -6.29
C GLU A 431 15.31 17.88 -4.91
N ARG A 432 16.24 16.92 -4.82
CA ARG A 432 16.70 16.38 -3.54
C ARG A 432 17.43 17.42 -2.67
N VAL A 433 18.16 18.33 -3.30
CA VAL A 433 18.97 19.36 -2.61
C VAL A 433 18.18 20.65 -2.38
N MET A 434 17.09 20.87 -3.12
CA MET A 434 16.31 22.11 -3.09
C MET A 434 15.76 22.46 -1.69
N PRO A 435 15.19 21.52 -0.89
CA PRO A 435 14.75 21.84 0.47
C PRO A 435 15.88 22.39 1.34
N HIS A 436 17.07 21.81 1.25
CA HIS A 436 18.22 22.26 2.05
C HIS A 436 18.71 23.64 1.60
N LEU A 437 18.67 23.92 0.29
CA LEU A 437 18.97 25.24 -0.26
C LEU A 437 17.92 26.28 0.15
N MET A 438 16.64 25.92 0.16
CA MET A 438 15.57 26.80 0.62
C MET A 438 15.72 27.13 2.10
N ASP A 439 16.00 26.15 2.95
CA ASP A 439 16.27 26.37 4.37
C ASP A 439 17.48 27.29 4.56
N HIS A 440 18.55 27.05 3.80
CA HIS A 440 19.72 27.93 3.83
C HIS A 440 19.38 29.36 3.40
N LEU A 441 18.65 29.53 2.30
CA LEU A 441 18.24 30.83 1.79
C LEU A 441 17.31 31.56 2.77
N ALA A 442 16.38 30.86 3.42
CA ALA A 442 15.51 31.43 4.45
C ALA A 442 16.33 31.95 5.64
N VAL A 443 17.28 31.16 6.13
CA VAL A 443 18.19 31.57 7.20
C VAL A 443 19.03 32.78 6.80
N GLN A 444 19.54 32.83 5.55
CA GLN A 444 20.28 34.00 5.07
C GLN A 444 19.38 35.23 4.94
N HIS A 445 18.15 35.05 4.45
CA HIS A 445 17.17 36.12 4.34
C HIS A 445 16.86 36.76 5.70
N ASP A 446 16.62 35.95 6.74
CA ASP A 446 16.38 36.42 8.10
C ASP A 446 17.58 37.16 8.70
N ARG A 447 18.81 36.69 8.40
CA ARG A 447 20.04 37.39 8.79
C ARG A 447 20.19 38.76 8.12
N VAL A 448 19.82 38.87 6.86
CA VAL A 448 19.82 40.15 6.13
C VAL A 448 18.76 41.09 6.70
N LEU A 449 17.53 40.61 6.88
CA LEU A 449 16.43 41.40 7.45
C LEU A 449 16.79 41.92 8.84
N SER A 450 17.27 41.07 9.74
CA SER A 450 17.69 41.47 11.08
C SER A 450 18.80 42.53 11.07
N THR A 451 19.74 42.44 10.12
CA THR A 451 20.79 43.45 9.93
C THR A 451 20.22 44.78 9.45
N ILE A 452 19.28 44.78 8.50
CA ILE A 452 18.59 45.98 7.99
C ILE A 452 17.79 46.63 9.12
N THR A 453 16.99 45.86 9.86
CA THR A 453 16.21 46.38 11.00
C THR A 453 17.13 46.99 12.07
N ARG A 454 18.27 46.36 12.35
CA ARG A 454 19.28 46.92 13.29
C ARG A 454 19.83 48.26 12.80
N ARG A 455 20.12 48.39 11.50
CA ARG A 455 20.59 49.64 10.90
C ARG A 455 19.51 50.72 10.95
N GLN A 456 18.26 50.40 10.62
CA GLN A 456 17.14 51.34 10.70
C GLN A 456 16.90 51.84 12.13
N LYS A 457 16.92 50.95 13.13
CA LYS A 457 16.85 51.35 14.55
C LYS A 457 17.99 52.29 14.95
N LYS A 458 19.22 52.01 14.51
CA LYS A 458 20.38 52.87 14.76
C LYS A 458 20.24 54.25 14.10
N SER A 459 19.77 54.30 12.85
CA SER A 459 19.52 55.56 12.13
C SER A 459 18.40 56.38 12.78
N ALA A 460 17.31 55.74 13.21
CA ALA A 460 16.23 56.41 13.94
C ALA A 460 16.71 56.97 15.28
N MET A 461 17.53 56.22 16.02
CA MET A 461 18.14 56.67 17.28
C MET A 461 19.06 57.89 17.05
N LEU A 462 19.90 57.84 16.01
CA LEU A 462 20.75 58.97 15.63
C LEU A 462 19.91 60.19 15.25
N CYS A 463 18.90 60.04 14.39
CA CYS A 463 18.00 61.13 14.01
C CYS A 463 17.32 61.76 15.23
N GLY A 464 16.88 60.94 16.18
CA GLY A 464 16.36 61.38 17.47
C GLY A 464 17.37 62.24 18.25
N GLN A 465 18.61 61.77 18.39
CA GLN A 465 19.69 62.53 19.05
C GLN A 465 20.00 63.86 18.36
N TRP A 466 20.04 63.88 17.01
CA TRP A 466 20.21 65.11 16.23
C TRP A 466 19.05 66.09 16.42
N SER A 467 17.81 65.60 16.52
CA SER A 467 16.63 66.43 16.76
C SER A 467 16.64 67.11 18.14
N VAL A 468 17.18 66.43 19.16
CA VAL A 468 17.34 66.97 20.51
C VAL A 468 18.41 68.05 20.51
N LYS A 469 19.61 67.76 19.98
CA LYS A 469 20.69 68.76 19.85
C LYS A 469 20.25 70.01 19.08
N ARG A 470 19.43 69.84 18.02
CA ARG A 470 18.90 70.97 17.26
C ARG A 470 17.94 71.82 18.10
N ARG A 471 17.08 71.21 18.92
CA ARG A 471 16.19 71.93 19.84
C ARG A 471 16.96 72.70 20.91
N ASP A 472 18.03 72.10 21.45
CA ASP A 472 18.89 72.76 22.43
C ASP A 472 19.60 73.98 21.82
N LEU A 473 20.13 73.84 20.59
CA LEU A 473 20.75 74.95 19.84
C LEU A 473 19.76 76.08 19.53
N VAL A 474 18.55 75.74 19.07
CA VAL A 474 17.50 76.73 18.80
C VAL A 474 17.08 77.45 20.09
N SER A 475 16.99 76.73 21.21
CA SER A 475 16.68 77.33 22.52
C SER A 475 17.78 78.30 22.98
N MET A 476 19.06 77.94 22.80
CA MET A 476 20.19 78.87 23.03
C MET A 476 20.13 80.10 22.13
N LEU A 477 19.81 79.93 20.84
CA LEU A 477 19.71 81.05 19.90
C LEU A 477 18.54 81.99 20.22
N LEU A 478 17.40 81.46 20.67
CA LEU A 478 16.25 82.28 21.11
C LEU A 478 16.58 83.06 22.39
N LEU A 479 17.32 82.47 23.33
CA LEU A 479 17.87 83.17 24.50
C LEU A 479 18.81 84.31 24.10
N LEU A 480 19.63 84.12 23.06
CA LEU A 480 20.51 85.17 22.53
C LEU A 480 19.76 86.24 21.72
N GLY A 481 18.71 85.86 20.98
CA GLY A 481 17.89 86.77 20.17
C GLY A 481 16.94 87.65 20.97
N SER A 482 16.54 87.21 22.17
CA SER A 482 15.73 88.01 23.11
C SER A 482 16.48 89.24 23.66
N LEU A 483 17.80 89.34 23.44
CA LEU A 483 18.63 90.49 23.81
C LEU A 483 18.69 91.59 22.74
N ARG A 484 18.06 91.44 21.57
CA ARG A 484 18.05 92.47 20.52
C ARG A 484 16.68 92.66 19.88
N VAL A 485 15.88 93.57 20.44
CA VAL A 485 14.71 94.15 19.77
C VAL A 485 14.95 95.64 19.59
N SER A 486 15.06 96.09 18.34
CA SER A 486 14.56 97.40 17.89
C SER A 486 14.45 97.39 16.35
N PRO A 487 13.32 97.81 15.74
CA PRO A 487 13.10 97.67 14.29
C PRO A 487 13.25 99.01 13.55
N GLU A 488 14.02 99.05 12.47
CA GLU A 488 13.74 99.97 11.35
C GLU A 488 14.12 99.34 10.00
N ALA A 489 13.11 99.37 9.11
CA ALA A 489 13.15 99.48 7.64
C ALA A 489 13.52 98.28 6.74
N PRO A 490 12.90 98.19 5.53
CA PRO A 490 12.49 96.91 4.96
C PRO A 490 13.16 96.50 3.63
N ILE A 491 13.33 95.19 3.52
CA ILE A 491 13.08 94.27 2.38
C ILE A 491 13.32 94.79 0.94
N VAL A 492 14.34 94.22 0.29
CA VAL A 492 14.40 93.98 -1.16
C VAL A 492 14.76 92.51 -1.37
N SER A 493 13.91 91.77 -2.10
CA SER A 493 14.14 90.40 -2.61
C SER A 493 14.97 90.46 -3.91
N PRO A 494 15.64 89.37 -4.34
CA PRO A 494 14.94 88.35 -5.16
C PRO A 494 15.44 86.90 -4.94
N ILE A 495 14.54 85.91 -5.00
CA ILE A 495 14.39 84.91 -6.08
C ILE A 495 15.66 84.06 -6.32
N PHE A 496 15.59 82.79 -5.93
CA PHE A 496 16.37 81.69 -6.50
C PHE A 496 15.46 80.47 -6.61
N GLU A 497 15.53 79.81 -7.77
CA GLU A 497 15.16 78.39 -7.99
C GLU A 497 15.93 77.46 -7.04
#